data_AF-A0A933A871-F1
#
_entry.id   AF-A0A933A871-F1
#
_cell.length_a   1.000
_cell.length_b   1.000
_cell.length_c   1.000
_cell.angle_alpha   90.00
_cell.angle_beta   90.00
_cell.angle_gamma   90.00
#
_symmetry.space_group_name_H-M   'P 1'
#
loop_
_entity.id
_entity.type
_entity.pdbx_description
1 polymer ?
#
loop_
_entity_poly.entity_id
_entity_poly.type
_entity_poly.pdbx_seq_one_letter_code
_entity_poly.pdbx_strand_id
1 'polypeptide(L)'
;LIAGAFGSYIHIDSAIAIGMLPRLPPERFVQVGNAAGMGAKLALVSRTRRTEAQTLARKVRYIELATSPYFNSTFIEASHLGPYHLKQGKRKDIQT
;
A
#
# COMPACT_ATOMS: atom_id res chain seq x y z
N LEU A 1 6.20 4.68 -0.51
CA LEU A 1 6.84 3.80 -1.53
C LEU A 1 5.77 2.91 -2.15
N ILE A 2 5.82 2.69 -3.46
CA ILE A 2 4.91 1.78 -4.18
C ILE A 2 5.76 0.70 -4.85
N ALA A 3 5.49 -0.55 -4.51
CA ALA A 3 6.17 -1.72 -5.06
C ALA A 3 5.15 -2.68 -5.70
N GLY A 4 5.66 -3.62 -6.51
CA GLY A 4 4.86 -4.63 -7.21
C GLY A 4 5.00 -4.51 -8.73
N ALA A 5 4.47 -5.49 -9.47
CA ALA A 5 4.53 -5.50 -10.93
C ALA A 5 3.87 -4.26 -11.55
N PHE A 6 2.78 -3.79 -10.94
CA PHE A 6 2.10 -2.54 -11.32
C PHE A 6 2.79 -1.29 -10.76
N GLY A 7 3.68 -1.44 -9.78
CA GLY A 7 4.34 -0.33 -9.11
C GLY A 7 5.20 0.53 -10.03
N SER A 8 5.70 -0.02 -11.15
CA SER A 8 6.51 0.72 -12.13
C SER A 8 5.70 1.55 -13.13
N TYR A 9 4.39 1.30 -13.29
CA TYR A 9 3.58 1.87 -14.37
C TYR A 9 2.24 2.44 -13.90
N ILE A 10 1.95 2.40 -12.61
CA ILE A 10 0.71 2.97 -12.07
C ILE A 10 0.73 4.50 -12.22
N HIS A 11 -0.33 5.05 -12.80
CA HIS A 11 -0.54 6.49 -12.87
C HIS A 11 -1.06 6.98 -11.51
N ILE A 12 -0.23 7.72 -10.77
CA ILE A 12 -0.49 8.08 -9.36
C ILE A 12 -1.79 8.86 -9.23
N ASP A 13 -2.01 9.86 -10.06
CA ASP A 13 -3.23 10.68 -9.98
C ASP A 13 -4.49 9.86 -10.25
N SER A 14 -4.40 8.88 -11.15
CA SER A 14 -5.53 7.99 -11.46
C SER A 14 -5.80 7.05 -10.29
N ALA A 15 -4.77 6.50 -9.66
CA ALA A 15 -4.90 5.64 -8.49
C ALA A 15 -5.48 6.38 -7.28
N ILE A 16 -5.13 7.66 -7.09
CA ILE A 16 -5.75 8.53 -6.09
C ILE A 16 -7.21 8.80 -6.47
N ALA A 17 -7.47 9.15 -7.74
CA ALA A 17 -8.81 9.50 -8.22
C ALA A 17 -9.83 8.37 -8.02
N ILE A 18 -9.42 7.11 -8.22
CA ILE A 18 -10.31 5.95 -8.04
C ILE A 18 -10.41 5.47 -6.58
N GLY A 19 -9.67 6.07 -5.64
CA GLY A 19 -9.68 5.68 -4.23
C GLY A 19 -8.74 4.52 -3.85
N MET A 20 -7.84 4.11 -4.75
CA MET A 20 -6.86 3.05 -4.49
C MET A 20 -5.71 3.54 -3.59
N LEU A 21 -5.25 4.77 -3.79
CA LEU A 21 -4.21 5.40 -2.99
C LEU A 21 -4.80 6.52 -2.12
N PRO A 22 -4.22 6.79 -0.93
CA PRO A 22 -4.65 7.90 -0.11
C PRO A 22 -4.45 9.23 -0.85
N ARG A 23 -5.32 10.21 -0.58
CA ARG A 23 -5.23 11.57 -1.12
C ARG A 23 -4.05 12.33 -0.52
N LEU A 24 -2.87 12.11 -1.07
CA LEU A 24 -1.63 12.78 -0.69
C LEU A 24 -1.05 13.48 -1.93
N PRO A 25 -0.20 14.52 -1.77
CA PRO A 25 0.54 15.09 -2.89
C PRO A 25 1.32 14.01 -3.65
N PRO A 26 1.30 13.99 -5.00
CA PRO A 26 1.96 12.99 -5.83
C PRO A 26 3.43 12.78 -5.48
N GLU A 27 4.12 13.81 -5.01
CA GLU A 27 5.54 13.81 -4.65
C GLU A 27 5.84 12.93 -3.44
N ARG A 28 4.82 12.57 -2.64
CA ARG A 28 4.95 11.61 -1.52
C ARG A 28 4.98 10.16 -1.97
N PHE A 29 4.72 9.89 -3.26
CA PHE A 29 4.76 8.56 -3.82
C PHE A 29 6.06 8.36 -4.61
N VAL A 30 6.78 7.30 -4.27
CA VAL A 30 7.99 6.87 -4.99
C VAL A 30 7.78 5.44 -5.43
N GLN A 31 7.84 5.23 -6.75
CA GLN A 31 7.71 3.93 -7.38
C GLN A 31 9.06 3.22 -7.36
N VAL A 32 9.11 2.03 -6.76
CA VAL A 32 10.35 1.23 -6.61
C VAL A 32 10.30 -0.09 -7.41
N GLY A 33 9.23 -0.31 -8.17
CA GLY A 33 9.03 -1.49 -9.00
C GLY A 33 8.98 -2.81 -8.20
N ASN A 34 9.58 -3.87 -8.74
CA ASN A 34 9.63 -5.18 -8.07
C ASN A 34 10.68 -5.20 -6.94
N ALA A 35 10.31 -4.62 -5.79
CA ALA A 35 11.16 -4.58 -4.60
C ALA A 35 11.53 -5.99 -4.08
N ALA A 36 10.64 -6.97 -4.20
CA ALA A 36 10.91 -8.35 -3.80
C ALA A 36 12.05 -8.97 -4.64
N GLY A 37 11.99 -8.81 -5.96
CA GLY A 37 13.03 -9.28 -6.87
C GLY A 37 14.37 -8.56 -6.67
N MET A 38 14.34 -7.24 -6.43
CA MET A 38 15.55 -6.49 -6.10
C MET A 38 16.17 -6.96 -4.77
N GLY A 39 15.33 -7.11 -3.73
CA GLY A 39 15.76 -7.61 -2.42
C GLY A 39 16.38 -9.01 -2.49
N ALA A 40 15.79 -9.91 -3.29
CA ALA A 40 16.34 -11.24 -3.51
C ALA A 40 17.74 -11.20 -4.13
N LYS A 41 17.96 -10.37 -5.16
CA LYS A 41 19.29 -10.18 -5.76
C LYS A 41 20.30 -9.63 -4.75
N LEU A 42 19.93 -8.61 -3.96
CA LEU A 42 20.79 -8.03 -2.93
C LEU A 42 21.17 -9.05 -1.86
N ALA A 43 20.21 -9.84 -1.39
CA ALA A 43 20.45 -10.90 -0.42
C ALA A 43 21.27 -12.06 -1.00
N LEU A 44 21.19 -12.32 -2.30
CA LEU A 44 21.99 -13.35 -2.99
C LEU A 44 23.48 -12.98 -2.99
N VAL A 45 23.81 -11.75 -3.40
CA VAL A 45 25.21 -11.31 -3.59
C VAL A 45 25.88 -10.74 -2.35
N SER A 46 25.14 -10.47 -1.26
CA SER A 46 25.70 -9.89 -0.03
C SER A 46 25.20 -10.58 1.23
N ARG A 47 26.14 -11.17 1.99
CA ARG A 47 25.87 -11.75 3.32
C ARG A 47 25.37 -10.70 4.30
N THR A 48 25.94 -9.50 4.28
CA THR A 48 25.52 -8.38 5.13
C THR A 48 24.07 -8.00 4.87
N ARG A 49 23.67 -7.83 3.60
CA ARG A 49 22.27 -7.54 3.22
C ARG A 49 21.31 -8.66 3.61
N ARG A 50 21.76 -9.92 3.49
CA ARG A 50 20.97 -11.08 3.92
C ARG A 50 20.72 -11.06 5.43
N THR A 51 21.74 -10.78 6.24
CA THR A 51 21.60 -10.67 7.71
C THR A 51 20.75 -9.47 8.11
N GLU A 52 20.87 -8.34 7.41
CA GLU A 52 20.01 -7.16 7.60
C GLU A 52 18.53 -7.51 7.35
N ALA A 53 18.22 -8.18 6.24
CA ALA A 53 16.87 -8.62 5.91
C ALA A 53 16.28 -9.57 6.97
N GLN A 54 17.09 -10.52 7.49
CA GLN A 54 16.68 -11.42 8.57
C GLN A 54 16.39 -10.68 9.88
N THR A 55 17.24 -9.70 10.22
CA THR A 55 17.04 -8.86 11.40
C THR A 55 15.76 -8.03 11.28
N LEU A 56 15.50 -7.46 10.10
CA LEU A 56 14.29 -6.69 9.83
C LEU A 56 13.05 -7.58 9.90
N ALA A 57 13.08 -8.77 9.31
CA ALA A 57 11.96 -9.71 9.34
C ALA A 57 11.52 -10.05 10.78
N ARG A 58 12.46 -10.16 11.72
CA ARG A 58 12.15 -10.39 13.15
C ARG A 58 11.48 -9.21 13.85
N LYS A 59 11.57 -8.00 13.29
CA LYS A 59 10.93 -6.78 13.83
C LYS A 59 9.55 -6.50 13.23
N VAL A 60 9.22 -7.16 12.12
CA VAL A 60 7.90 -7.02 11.48
C VAL A 60 6.85 -7.75 12.31
N ARG A 61 5.72 -7.09 12.54
CA ARG A 61 4.57 -7.67 13.23
C ARG A 61 3.45 -7.91 12.23
N TYR A 62 2.90 -9.12 12.25
CA TYR A 62 1.70 -9.44 11.49
C TYR A 62 0.46 -8.83 12.17
N ILE A 63 -0.45 -8.28 11.36
CA ILE A 63 -1.75 -7.80 11.80
C ILE A 63 -2.80 -8.61 11.05
N GLU A 64 -3.57 -9.42 11.78
CA GLU A 64 -4.66 -10.21 11.22
C GLU A 64 -5.85 -9.29 10.91
N LEU A 65 -6.12 -9.06 9.63
CA LEU A 65 -7.19 -8.16 9.21
C LEU A 65 -8.55 -8.86 9.22
N ALA A 66 -8.62 -10.18 9.04
CA ALA A 66 -9.89 -10.91 9.01
C ALA A 66 -10.65 -10.85 10.35
N THR A 67 -9.91 -10.75 11.46
CA THR A 67 -10.48 -10.64 12.82
C THR A 67 -10.52 -9.20 13.34
N SER A 68 -10.02 -8.23 12.55
CA SER A 68 -10.01 -6.83 12.95
C SER A 68 -11.44 -6.26 12.93
N PRO A 69 -11.95 -5.72 14.05
CA PRO A 69 -13.34 -5.24 14.16
C PRO A 69 -13.76 -4.21 13.10
N TYR A 70 -12.79 -3.43 12.59
CA TYR A 70 -13.06 -2.32 11.67
C TYR A 70 -12.71 -2.63 10.21
N PHE A 71 -12.08 -3.77 9.92
CA PHE A 71 -11.60 -4.04 8.56
C PHE A 71 -12.76 -4.22 7.58
N ASN A 72 -13.77 -5.01 7.95
CA ASN A 72 -14.90 -5.28 7.06
C ASN A 72 -15.68 -4.00 6.70
N SER A 73 -15.99 -3.15 7.70
CA SER A 73 -16.65 -1.87 7.47
C SER A 73 -15.78 -0.94 6.62
N THR A 74 -14.47 -0.86 6.89
CA THR A 74 -13.53 -0.03 6.13
C THR A 74 -13.42 -0.50 4.67
N PHE A 75 -13.38 -1.82 4.45
CA PHE A 75 -13.31 -2.41 3.11
C PHE A 75 -14.57 -2.11 2.30
N ILE A 76 -15.75 -2.25 2.90
CA ILE A 76 -17.03 -1.90 2.24
C ILE A 76 -17.06 -0.40 1.92
N GLU A 77 -16.67 0.47 2.85
CA GLU A 77 -16.59 1.92 2.61
C GLU A 77 -15.63 2.27 1.47
N ALA A 78 -14.53 1.53 1.34
CA ALA A 78 -13.51 1.69 0.30
C ALA A 78 -13.81 0.93 -1.02
N SER A 79 -14.94 0.21 -1.11
CA SER A 79 -15.31 -0.53 -2.33
C SER A 79 -15.88 0.36 -3.44
N HIS A 80 -16.10 1.65 -3.15
CA HIS A 80 -16.58 2.62 -4.13
C HIS A 80 -15.40 3.29 -4.86
N LEU A 81 -15.59 3.51 -6.17
CA LEU A 81 -14.62 4.28 -6.95
C LEU A 81 -14.88 5.76 -6.76
N GLY A 82 -13.83 6.50 -6.42
CA GLY A 82 -13.88 7.95 -6.38
C GLY A 82 -13.44 8.56 -5.05
N PRO A 83 -13.49 9.89 -4.94
CA PRO A 83 -12.93 10.62 -3.81
C PRO A 83 -13.85 10.65 -2.57
N TYR A 84 -14.71 9.65 -2.38
CA TYR A 84 -15.76 9.69 -1.37
C TYR A 84 -15.96 8.33 -0.74
N HIS A 85 -16.41 8.31 0.51
CA HIS A 85 -16.92 7.10 1.15
C HIS A 85 -18.44 7.20 1.30
N LEU A 86 -19.12 6.05 1.20
CA LEU A 86 -20.52 5.98 1.59
C LEU A 86 -20.59 5.79 3.11
N LYS A 87 -21.13 6.79 3.81
CA LYS A 87 -21.40 6.69 5.24
C LYS A 87 -22.91 6.75 5.46
N GLN A 88 -23.49 5.65 5.96
CA GLN A 88 -24.95 5.50 6.13
C GLN A 88 -25.74 5.76 4.83
N GLY A 89 -25.26 5.25 3.70
CA GLY A 89 -25.92 5.42 2.39
C GLY A 89 -25.78 6.82 1.76
N LYS A 90 -25.05 7.74 2.40
CA LYS A 90 -24.78 9.08 1.87
C LYS A 90 -23.33 9.20 1.42
N ARG A 91 -23.13 9.82 0.25
CA ARG A 91 -21.80 10.21 -0.23
C ARG A 91 -21.21 11.27 0.72
N LYS A 92 -20.05 10.98 1.28
CA LYS A 92 -19.22 11.95 1.99
C LYS A 92 -17.89 12.07 1.28
N ASP A 93 -17.58 13.27 0.80
CA ASP A 93 -16.25 13.52 0.25
C ASP A 93 -15.22 13.36 1.36
N ILE A 94 -14.12 12.70 1.03
CA ILE A 94 -12.96 12.58 1.91
C ILE A 94 -12.30 13.97 1.92
N GLN A 95 -12.73 14.85 2.82
CA GLN A 95 -12.06 16.11 3.08
C GLN A 95 -10.78 15.86 3.89
N THR A 96 -9.76 16.66 3.55
CA THR A 96 -8.36 16.59 4.00
C THR A 96 -8.18 16.52 5.50
#